data_AF-M6HQ64-F1
#
_entry.id   AF-M6HQ64-F1
#
_cell.length_a   1.000
_cell.length_b   1.000
_cell.length_c   1.000
_cell.angle_alpha   90.00
_cell.angle_beta   90.00
_cell.angle_gamma   90.00
#
_symmetry.space_group_name_H-M   'P 1'
#
loop_
_entity.id
_entity.type
_entity.pdbx_description
1 polymer ?
#
loop_
_entity_poly.entity_id
_entity_poly.type
_entity_poly.pdbx_seq_one_letter_code
_entity_poly.pdbx_strand_id
1 'polypeptide(L)'
;MHGALHLFDSGYELKKFTWVNTGIRLIEQIRDALSKDIFPVVVTEGKWEDKKARIDHSGYLNRGLRSFANLTDPLIIFGHSLTDSDNHILKLMEKGKFKQLFISIYGNHKNKNNQRLINRAEKIRNSRNSKHPLELNFFNAETANVWG
;
A
#
# COMPACT_ATOMS: atom_id res chain seq x y z
N MET A 1 -2.19 1.27 -0.23
CA MET A 1 -3.05 0.75 -1.32
C MET A 1 -3.74 1.95 -1.94
N HIS A 2 -3.38 2.34 -3.17
CA HIS A 2 -3.82 3.63 -3.76
C HIS A 2 -4.72 3.51 -5.00
N GLY A 3 -5.00 2.28 -5.45
CA GLY A 3 -5.70 2.08 -6.72
C GLY A 3 -4.83 2.46 -7.92
N ALA A 4 -5.45 2.73 -9.06
CA ALA A 4 -4.74 3.13 -10.27
C ALA A 4 -5.66 3.92 -11.21
N LEU A 5 -5.09 4.92 -11.91
CA LEU A 5 -5.82 5.81 -12.81
C LEU A 5 -6.52 5.08 -13.98
N HIS A 6 -6.05 3.88 -14.32
CA HIS A 6 -6.58 3.06 -15.41
C HIS A 6 -7.55 1.97 -14.92
N LEU A 7 -7.86 1.96 -13.62
CA LEU A 7 -8.88 1.10 -13.03
C LEU A 7 -10.09 1.97 -12.69
N PHE A 8 -11.28 1.55 -13.13
CA PHE A 8 -12.53 2.30 -12.95
C PHE A 8 -13.58 1.42 -12.29
N ASP A 9 -14.38 2.03 -11.42
CA ASP A 9 -15.52 1.39 -10.79
C ASP A 9 -16.79 1.83 -11.53
N SER A 10 -17.46 0.91 -12.21
CA SER A 10 -18.75 1.18 -12.86
C SER A 10 -19.94 0.69 -12.03
N GLY A 11 -19.78 0.60 -10.70
CA GLY A 11 -20.83 0.28 -9.73
C GLY A 11 -21.06 -1.22 -9.53
N TYR A 12 -21.16 -1.99 -10.62
CA TYR A 12 -21.32 -3.46 -10.57
C TYR A 12 -20.06 -4.23 -11.01
N GLU A 13 -19.12 -3.56 -11.67
CA GLU A 13 -17.92 -4.17 -12.24
C GLU A 13 -16.70 -3.25 -12.16
N LEU A 14 -15.53 -3.85 -11.93
CA LEU A 14 -14.24 -3.18 -12.07
C LEU A 14 -13.78 -3.26 -13.53
N LYS A 15 -13.56 -2.11 -14.16
CA LYS A 15 -13.06 -2.02 -15.55
C LYS A 15 -11.60 -1.58 -15.58
N LYS A 16 -10.78 -2.29 -16.36
CA LYS A 16 -9.39 -1.91 -16.63
C LYS A 16 -9.30 -1.37 -18.04
N PHE A 17 -8.94 -0.09 -18.18
CA PHE A 17 -8.66 0.49 -19.49
C PHE A 17 -7.27 0.13 -19.96
N THR A 18 -7.18 -0.31 -21.21
CA THR A 18 -5.94 -0.71 -21.86
C THR A 18 -5.95 -0.24 -23.30
N TRP A 19 -4.78 0.16 -23.80
CA TRP A 19 -4.63 0.53 -25.21
C TRP A 19 -4.77 -0.69 -26.13
N VAL A 20 -4.20 -1.83 -25.74
CA VAL A 20 -4.15 -3.05 -26.55
C VAL A 20 -5.54 -3.53 -27.00
N ASN A 21 -6.57 -3.34 -26.18
CA ASN A 21 -7.91 -3.83 -26.48
C ASN A 21 -8.75 -2.88 -27.34
N THR A 22 -8.36 -1.60 -27.47
CA THR A 22 -9.20 -0.58 -28.12
C THR A 22 -8.49 0.22 -29.20
N GLY A 23 -7.15 0.28 -29.18
CA GLY A 23 -6.34 1.18 -30.00
C GLY A 23 -6.41 2.65 -29.59
N ILE A 24 -7.28 3.01 -28.63
CA ILE A 24 -7.52 4.38 -28.18
C ILE A 24 -6.51 4.73 -27.09
N ARG A 25 -5.95 5.95 -27.13
CA ARG A 25 -4.98 6.39 -26.12
C ARG A 25 -5.63 6.40 -24.74
N LEU A 26 -4.90 5.93 -23.72
CA LEU A 26 -5.44 5.81 -22.37
C LEU A 26 -5.99 7.15 -21.83
N ILE A 27 -5.34 8.27 -22.17
CA ILE A 27 -5.80 9.60 -21.76
C ILE A 27 -7.17 9.97 -22.34
N GLU A 28 -7.47 9.53 -23.56
CA GLU A 28 -8.77 9.75 -24.21
C GLU A 28 -9.84 8.88 -23.57
N GLN A 29 -9.52 7.60 -23.31
CA GLN A 29 -10.41 6.69 -22.58
C GLN A 29 -10.76 7.24 -21.18
N ILE A 30 -9.76 7.77 -20.46
CA ILE A 30 -9.97 8.38 -19.14
C ILE A 30 -10.89 9.62 -19.23
N ARG A 31 -10.64 10.51 -20.20
CA ARG A 31 -11.46 11.73 -20.38
C ARG A 31 -12.91 11.38 -20.74
N ASP A 32 -13.13 10.42 -21.62
CA ASP A 32 -14.47 9.94 -21.97
C ASP A 32 -15.19 9.35 -20.76
N ALA A 33 -14.53 8.52 -19.95
CA ALA A 33 -15.11 7.96 -18.73
C ALA A 33 -15.48 9.03 -17.70
N LEU A 34 -14.59 10.01 -17.47
CA LEU A 34 -14.87 11.14 -16.60
C LEU A 34 -16.05 11.98 -17.09
N SER A 35 -16.22 12.14 -18.40
CA SER A 35 -17.37 12.86 -18.99
C SER A 35 -18.72 12.15 -18.76
N LYS A 36 -18.69 10.88 -18.38
CA LYS A 36 -19.86 10.02 -18.09
C LYS A 36 -20.04 9.75 -16.60
N ASP A 37 -19.40 10.54 -15.74
CA ASP A 37 -19.38 10.37 -14.29
C ASP A 37 -18.82 9.00 -13.82
N ILE A 38 -17.97 8.36 -14.64
CA ILE A 38 -17.28 7.13 -14.28
C ILE A 38 -15.89 7.51 -13.78
N PHE A 39 -15.68 7.37 -12.48
CA PHE A 39 -14.46 7.81 -11.82
C PHE A 39 -13.44 6.67 -11.65
N PRO A 40 -12.14 6.98 -11.73
CA PRO A 40 -11.12 5.98 -11.51
C PRO A 40 -11.07 5.58 -10.03
N VAL A 41 -10.76 4.32 -9.78
CA VAL A 41 -10.44 3.78 -8.46
C VAL A 41 -9.08 4.31 -8.06
N VAL A 42 -9.05 5.52 -7.54
CA VAL A 42 -7.85 6.17 -7.02
C VAL A 42 -8.13 6.69 -5.61
N VAL A 43 -7.24 6.31 -4.70
CA VAL A 43 -7.18 6.85 -3.34
C VAL A 43 -6.09 7.90 -3.34
N THR A 44 -6.49 9.16 -3.53
CA THR A 44 -5.59 10.31 -3.48
C THR A 44 -5.14 10.59 -2.04
N GLU A 45 -4.08 11.38 -1.89
CA GLU A 45 -3.58 11.82 -0.58
C GLU A 45 -4.67 12.58 0.21
N GLY A 46 -4.71 12.36 1.53
CA GLY A 46 -5.79 12.81 2.40
C GLY A 46 -5.74 12.12 3.76
N LYS A 47 -6.74 12.37 4.62
CA LYS A 47 -6.83 11.74 5.94
C LYS A 47 -7.07 10.23 5.80
N TRP A 48 -6.63 9.44 6.78
CA TRP A 48 -6.70 7.97 6.68
C TRP A 48 -8.14 7.45 6.67
N GLU A 49 -9.09 8.18 7.25
CA GLU A 49 -10.53 7.89 7.26
C GLU A 49 -11.11 7.91 5.83
N ASP A 50 -10.79 8.95 5.05
CA ASP A 50 -11.24 9.08 3.65
C ASP A 50 -10.65 7.98 2.78
N LYS A 51 -9.37 7.64 3.01
CA LYS A 51 -8.73 6.50 2.34
C LYS A 51 -9.44 5.19 2.68
N LYS A 52 -9.76 4.96 3.96
CA LYS A 52 -10.42 3.74 4.41
C LYS A 52 -11.82 3.60 3.80
N ALA A 53 -12.62 4.67 3.77
CA ALA A 53 -13.93 4.64 3.15
C ALA A 53 -13.86 4.20 1.68
N ARG A 54 -12.96 4.79 0.88
CA ARG A 54 -12.78 4.38 -0.53
C ARG A 54 -12.32 2.94 -0.68
N ILE A 55 -11.41 2.48 0.18
CA ILE A 55 -10.93 1.09 0.15
C ILE A 55 -12.07 0.12 0.48
N ASP A 56 -12.90 0.45 1.48
CA ASP A 56 -14.01 -0.40 1.90
C ASP A 56 -15.10 -0.49 0.81
N HIS A 57 -15.39 0.62 0.13
CA HIS A 57 -16.37 0.68 -0.96
C HIS A 57 -15.87 0.05 -2.28
N SER A 58 -14.56 -0.03 -2.51
CA SER A 58 -14.01 -0.71 -3.68
C SER A 58 -13.78 -2.19 -3.41
N GLY A 59 -14.58 -3.07 -4.03
CA GLY A 59 -14.42 -4.53 -3.89
C GLY A 59 -13.00 -5.02 -4.22
N TYR A 60 -12.33 -4.37 -5.17
CA TYR A 60 -10.94 -4.63 -5.55
C TYR A 60 -9.94 -4.23 -4.46
N LEU A 61 -10.00 -2.98 -3.98
CA LEU A 61 -9.07 -2.50 -2.95
C LEU A 61 -9.29 -3.25 -1.64
N ASN A 62 -10.54 -3.52 -1.28
CA ASN A 62 -10.90 -4.30 -0.10
C ASN A 62 -10.32 -5.72 -0.21
N ARG A 63 -10.44 -6.37 -1.38
CA ARG A 63 -9.81 -7.69 -1.61
C ARG A 63 -8.30 -7.62 -1.40
N GLY A 64 -7.61 -6.64 -1.97
CA GLY A 64 -6.17 -6.49 -1.76
C GLY A 64 -5.80 -6.23 -0.29
N LEU A 65 -6.60 -5.44 0.44
CA LEU A 65 -6.41 -5.21 1.87
C LEU A 65 -6.59 -6.49 2.69
N ARG A 66 -7.60 -7.31 2.38
CA ARG A 66 -7.83 -8.62 3.01
C ARG A 66 -6.70 -9.61 2.70
N SER A 67 -6.22 -9.61 1.46
CA SER A 67 -5.06 -10.42 1.07
C SER A 67 -3.81 -9.98 1.86
N PHE A 68 -3.55 -8.68 1.96
CA PHE A 68 -2.47 -8.14 2.76
C PHE A 68 -2.57 -8.53 4.24
N ALA A 69 -3.76 -8.44 4.83
CA ALA A 69 -3.99 -8.80 6.23
C ALA A 69 -3.70 -10.28 6.55
N ASN A 70 -3.79 -11.16 5.54
CA ASN A 70 -3.57 -12.59 5.69
C ASN A 70 -2.17 -13.05 5.24
N LEU A 71 -1.25 -12.14 4.95
CA LEU A 71 0.12 -12.49 4.60
C LEU A 71 0.81 -13.26 5.73
N THR A 72 1.41 -14.39 5.37
CA THR A 72 2.22 -15.26 6.23
C THR A 72 3.69 -15.26 5.84
N ASP A 73 3.99 -14.99 4.58
CA ASP A 73 5.34 -14.91 4.05
C ASP A 73 6.08 -13.66 4.54
N PRO A 74 7.42 -13.64 4.48
CA PRO A 74 8.21 -12.45 4.81
C PRO A 74 7.76 -11.22 4.03
N LEU A 75 7.64 -10.09 4.73
CA LEU A 75 7.26 -8.81 4.14
C LEU A 75 8.50 -7.94 3.95
N ILE A 76 8.67 -7.42 2.74
CA ILE A 76 9.73 -6.46 2.41
C ILE A 76 9.07 -5.10 2.11
N ILE A 77 9.56 -4.05 2.77
CA ILE A 77 9.15 -2.67 2.56
C ILE A 77 10.34 -1.89 2.03
N PHE A 78 10.21 -1.40 0.80
CA PHE A 78 11.22 -0.59 0.13
C PHE A 78 10.69 0.82 -0.15
N GLY A 79 11.42 1.86 0.29
CA GLY A 79 11.11 3.26 -0.02
C GLY A 79 9.86 3.86 0.67
N HIS A 80 9.36 3.26 1.75
CA HIS A 80 8.15 3.72 2.44
C HIS A 80 8.45 4.34 3.81
N SER A 81 7.82 5.47 4.12
CA SER A 81 8.09 6.29 5.32
C SER A 81 7.35 5.85 6.59
N LEU A 82 6.37 4.94 6.48
CA LEU A 82 5.50 4.46 7.58
C LEU A 82 4.81 5.59 8.37
N THR A 83 4.41 6.65 7.67
CA THR A 83 3.73 7.80 8.25
C THR A 83 2.28 7.52 8.66
N ASP A 84 1.69 8.43 9.44
CA ASP A 84 0.32 8.29 9.96
C ASP A 84 -0.76 8.23 8.86
N SER A 85 -0.44 8.73 7.67
CA SER A 85 -1.26 8.63 6.45
C SER A 85 -1.67 7.20 6.10
N ASP A 86 -0.92 6.19 6.56
CA ASP A 86 -1.10 4.79 6.19
C ASP A 86 -1.37 3.91 7.41
N ASN A 87 -1.90 4.51 8.48
CA ASN A 87 -2.26 3.83 9.74
C ASN A 87 -3.18 2.63 9.58
N HIS A 88 -4.05 2.64 8.58
CA HIS A 88 -4.91 1.49 8.28
C HIS A 88 -4.09 0.25 7.89
N ILE A 89 -2.95 0.41 7.19
CA ILE A 89 -2.02 -0.69 6.85
C ILE A 89 -1.17 -1.06 8.06
N LEU A 90 -0.66 -0.08 8.81
CA LEU A 90 0.17 -0.33 9.98
C LEU A 90 -0.57 -1.13 11.06
N LYS A 91 -1.85 -0.81 11.31
CA LYS A 91 -2.72 -1.59 12.20
C LYS A 91 -2.93 -3.03 11.74
N LEU A 92 -2.92 -3.29 10.43
CA LEU A 92 -2.96 -4.65 9.90
C LEU A 92 -1.62 -5.34 10.11
N MET A 93 -0.50 -4.65 9.96
CA MET A 93 0.83 -5.20 10.26
C MET A 93 0.98 -5.56 11.74
N GLU A 94 0.41 -4.79 12.66
CA GLU A 94 0.37 -5.13 14.09
C GLU A 94 -0.38 -6.46 14.34
N LYS A 95 -1.43 -6.74 13.54
CA LYS A 95 -2.31 -7.92 13.70
C LYS A 95 -2.08 -9.07 12.71
N GLY A 96 -1.20 -8.92 11.72
CA GLY A 96 -0.90 -9.92 10.67
C GLY A 96 -0.25 -11.21 11.20
N LYS A 97 0.23 -12.06 10.29
CA LYS A 97 0.79 -13.39 10.66
C LYS A 97 2.21 -13.63 10.17
N PHE A 98 2.73 -12.76 9.30
CA PHE A 98 4.12 -12.82 8.84
C PHE A 98 5.11 -12.69 10.01
N LYS A 99 6.15 -13.52 9.94
CA LYS A 99 7.17 -13.62 10.99
C LYS A 99 8.36 -12.69 10.78
N GLN A 100 8.59 -12.23 9.55
CA GLN A 100 9.76 -11.43 9.20
C GLN A 100 9.33 -10.17 8.46
N LEU A 101 9.92 -9.05 8.86
CA LEU A 101 9.74 -7.75 8.24
C LEU A 101 11.10 -7.14 7.93
N PHE A 102 11.35 -6.88 6.65
CA PHE A 102 12.53 -6.20 6.16
C PHE A 102 12.17 -4.79 5.73
N ILE A 103 12.87 -3.78 6.23
CA ILE A 103 12.59 -2.38 5.90
C ILE A 103 13.87 -1.70 5.40
N SER A 104 13.77 -1.09 4.22
CA SER A 104 14.85 -0.31 3.64
C SER A 104 15.03 1.01 4.40
N ILE A 105 16.27 1.37 4.72
CA ILE A 105 16.64 2.70 5.19
C ILE A 105 17.54 3.35 4.14
N TYR A 106 17.20 4.57 3.73
CA TYR A 106 18.01 5.36 2.81
C TYR A 106 18.84 6.39 3.58
N GLY A 107 20.14 6.45 3.28
CA GLY A 107 21.08 7.40 3.87
C GLY A 107 21.28 7.22 5.38
N ASN A 108 21.47 8.33 6.10
CA ASN A 108 21.87 8.30 7.51
C ASN A 108 20.74 7.87 8.47
N HIS A 109 20.93 6.76 9.18
CA HIS A 109 20.00 6.23 10.18
C HIS A 109 19.70 7.20 11.35
N LYS A 110 20.59 8.17 11.62
CA LYS A 110 20.41 9.16 12.70
C LYS A 110 19.50 10.33 12.31
N ASN A 111 19.07 10.42 11.05
CA ASN A 111 18.12 11.45 10.65
C ASN A 111 16.78 11.28 11.38
N LYS A 112 16.14 12.37 11.78
CA LYS A 112 14.83 12.38 12.46
C LYS A 112 13.78 11.56 11.73
N ASN A 113 13.76 11.59 10.39
CA ASN A 113 12.81 10.80 9.59
C ASN A 113 13.07 9.29 9.71
N ASN A 114 14.34 8.87 9.63
CA ASN A 114 14.73 7.47 9.78
C ASN A 114 14.50 6.99 11.22
N GLN A 115 14.77 7.82 12.22
CA GLN A 115 14.43 7.51 13.61
C GLN A 115 12.92 7.33 13.82
N ARG A 116 12.09 8.19 13.22
CA ARG A 116 10.63 8.02 13.27
C ARG A 116 10.18 6.70 12.64
N LEU A 117 10.75 6.35 11.48
CA LEU A 117 10.49 5.08 10.78
C LEU A 117 10.89 3.88 11.64
N ILE A 118 12.09 3.90 12.22
CA ILE A 118 12.59 2.83 13.10
C ILE A 118 11.69 2.67 14.32
N ASN A 119 11.37 3.77 15.01
CA ASN A 119 10.48 3.75 16.18
C ASN A 119 9.09 3.20 15.84
N ARG A 120 8.60 3.51 14.63
CA ARG A 120 7.32 2.99 14.14
C ARG A 120 7.38 1.49 13.90
N ALA A 121 8.44 1.02 13.26
CA ALA A 121 8.65 -0.40 12.99
C ALA A 121 8.79 -1.21 14.30
N GLU A 122 9.52 -0.69 15.28
CA GLU A 122 9.62 -1.29 16.61
C GLU A 122 8.27 -1.32 17.33
N LYS A 123 7.46 -0.26 17.21
CA LYS A 123 6.09 -0.26 17.77
C LYS A 123 5.24 -1.38 17.18
N ILE A 124 5.33 -1.61 15.86
CA ILE A 124 4.62 -2.70 15.17
C ILE A 124 5.07 -4.05 15.72
N ARG A 125 6.40 -4.26 15.83
CA ARG A 125 6.98 -5.47 16.41
C ARG A 125 6.50 -5.72 17.83
N ASN A 126 6.54 -4.71 18.69
CA ASN A 126 6.16 -4.82 20.10
C ASN A 126 4.65 -5.01 20.32
N SER A 127 3.84 -4.57 19.35
CA SER A 127 2.38 -4.73 19.40
C SER A 127 1.92 -6.11 18.89
N ARG A 128 2.84 -6.96 18.45
CA ARG A 128 2.54 -8.32 17.97
C ARG A 128 2.01 -9.21 19.09
N ASN A 129 1.06 -10.06 18.73
CA ASN A 129 0.66 -11.18 19.56
C ASN A 129 1.83 -12.15 19.76
N SER A 130 2.03 -12.64 20.97
CA SER A 130 3.08 -13.63 21.29
C SER A 130 2.99 -14.93 20.48
N LYS A 131 1.81 -15.29 19.96
CA LYS A 131 1.60 -16.41 19.04
C LYS A 131 2.22 -16.18 17.65
N HIS A 132 2.40 -14.91 17.26
CA HIS A 132 2.95 -14.49 15.97
C HIS A 132 4.01 -13.41 16.18
N PRO A 133 5.17 -13.76 16.79
CA PRO A 133 6.24 -12.81 17.00
C PRO A 133 6.79 -12.31 15.68
N LEU A 134 7.24 -11.04 15.66
CA LEU A 134 7.83 -10.42 14.48
C LEU A 134 9.33 -10.20 14.67
N GLU A 135 10.09 -10.74 13.74
CA GLU A 135 11.49 -10.42 13.51
C GLU A 135 11.56 -9.18 12.61
N LEU A 136 12.27 -8.15 13.07
CA LEU A 136 12.43 -6.89 12.37
C LEU A 136 13.88 -6.73 11.92
N ASN A 137 14.07 -6.53 10.62
CA ASN A 137 15.37 -6.38 9.98
C ASN A 137 15.38 -5.09 9.16
N PHE A 138 16.50 -4.36 9.23
CA PHE A 138 16.72 -3.17 8.43
C PHE A 138 17.86 -3.40 7.43
N PHE A 139 17.74 -2.84 6.23
CA PHE A 139 18.77 -2.95 5.20
C PHE A 139 19.00 -1.61 4.49
N ASN A 140 20.19 -1.41 3.93
CA ASN A 140 20.51 -0.19 3.21
C ASN A 140 19.84 -0.20 1.83
N ALA A 141 19.00 0.81 1.56
CA ALA A 141 18.33 0.97 0.28
C ALA A 141 19.31 1.24 -0.88
N GLU A 142 20.47 1.86 -0.62
CA GLU A 142 21.46 2.24 -1.65
C GLU A 142 22.21 1.03 -2.22
N THR A 143 22.44 0.01 -1.39
CA THR A 143 23.21 -1.18 -1.78
C THR A 143 22.34 -2.38 -2.08
N ALA A 144 21.04 -2.29 -1.84
CA ALA A 144 20.11 -3.39 -2.07
C ALA A 144 19.80 -3.50 -3.56
N ASN A 145 20.29 -4.57 -4.19
CA ASN A 145 19.93 -4.89 -5.57
C ASN A 145 18.57 -5.61 -5.63
N VAL A 146 17.48 -4.86 -5.43
CA VAL A 146 16.11 -5.40 -5.36
C VAL A 146 15.48 -5.68 -6.73
N TRP A 147 16.08 -5.20 -7.82
CA TRP A 147 15.53 -5.32 -9.17
C TRP A 147 16.33 -6.21 -10.13
N GLY A 148 17.50 -6.71 -9.71
CA GLY A 148 18.38 -7.55 -10.54
C GLY A 148 19.35 -6.72 -11.36
#